data_AF-A0A5N9HW02-F1
#
_entry.id   AF-A0A5N9HW02-F1
#
_cell.length_a   1.000
_cell.length_b   1.000
_cell.length_c   1.000
_cell.angle_alpha   90.00
_cell.angle_beta   90.00
_cell.angle_gamma   90.00
#
_symmetry.space_group_name_H-M   'P 1'
#
loop_
_entity.id
_entity.type
_entity.pdbx_description
1 polymer ?
#
loop_
_entity_poly.entity_id
_entity_poly.type
_entity_poly.pdbx_seq_one_letter_code
_entity_poly.pdbx_strand_id
1 'polypeptide(L)' 'MKKIILAAVTAIFLSTAVLSGHHENNEVVLPVKISKNDIAGDIYNHPDMVQSTDNGNTTLDVTTLMSSDGKFGTGMYRSG' A
#
# COMPACT_ATOMS: atom_id res chain seq x y z
N MET A 1 -22.58 41.12 20.15
CA MET A 1 -22.56 40.77 18.71
C MET A 1 -21.15 40.74 18.12
N LYS A 2 -20.40 41.86 18.06
CA LYS A 2 -19.02 41.88 17.52
C LYS A 2 -18.05 40.87 18.18
N LYS A 3 -18.12 40.69 19.50
CA LYS A 3 -17.26 39.73 20.25
C LYS A 3 -17.59 38.26 19.95
N ILE A 4 -18.86 37.95 19.65
CA ILE A 4 -19.32 36.59 19.33
C ILE A 4 -18.91 36.23 17.89
N ILE A 5 -19.05 37.19 16.96
CA ILE A 5 -18.58 37.05 15.58
C ILE A 5 -17.06 36.86 15.56
N LEU A 6 -16.32 37.65 16.34
CA LEU A 6 -14.87 37.51 16.43
C LEU A 6 -14.46 36.14 16.98
N ALA A 7 -15.10 35.67 18.06
CA ALA A 7 -14.81 34.35 18.63
C ALA A 7 -15.11 33.18 17.67
N ALA A 8 -16.20 33.28 16.90
CA ALA A 8 -16.55 32.26 15.90
C ALA A 8 -15.52 32.20 14.76
N VAL A 9 -15.04 33.36 14.30
CA VAL A 9 -14.02 33.43 13.25
C VAL A 9 -12.69 32.84 13.72
N THR A 10 -12.26 33.13 14.96
CA THR A 10 -11.02 32.56 15.50
C THR A 10 -11.10 31.05 15.66
N ALA A 11 -12.26 30.51 16.04
CA ALA A 11 -12.47 29.06 16.18
C ALA A 11 -12.41 28.32 14.83
N ILE A 12 -12.92 28.94 13.76
CA ILE A 12 -12.85 28.39 12.39
C ILE A 12 -11.41 28.42 11.87
N PHE A 13 -10.62 29.46 12.16
CA PHE A 13 -9.22 29.50 11.77
C PHE A 13 -8.33 28.53 12.56
N LEU A 14 -8.70 28.20 13.81
CA LEU A 14 -7.94 27.24 14.62
C LEU A 14 -8.17 25.79 14.17
N SER A 15 -9.33 25.45 13.62
CA SER A 15 -9.65 24.08 13.20
C SER A 15 -8.95 23.65 11.90
N THR A 16 -8.62 24.58 11.00
CA THR A 16 -7.92 24.27 9.75
C THR A 16 -6.45 23.87 9.97
N ALA A 17 -5.80 24.40 11.00
CA ALA A 17 -4.42 24.04 11.36
C ALA A 17 -4.29 22.59 11.84
N VAL A 18 -5.33 22.03 12.47
CA VAL A 18 -5.30 20.65 13.01
C VAL A 18 -5.46 19.60 11.89
N LEU A 19 -6.16 19.94 10.81
CA LEU A 19 -6.32 19.06 9.63
C LEU A 19 -5.07 19.03 8.74
N SER A 20 -4.17 20.00 8.87
CA SER A 20 -2.94 20.11 8.08
C SER A 20 -1.85 19.13 8.52
N GLY A 21 -2.01 18.49 9.69
CA GLY A 21 -1.03 17.60 10.31
C GLY A 21 -1.08 16.14 9.87
N HIS A 22 -2.01 15.76 8.99
CA HIS A 22 -1.96 14.47 8.28
C HIS A 22 -0.90 14.54 7.19
N HIS A 23 0.36 14.70 7.60
CA HIS A 23 1.48 14.33 6.75
C HIS A 23 1.38 12.82 6.60
N GLU A 24 0.81 12.37 5.48
CA GLU A 24 1.15 11.06 4.95
C GLU A 24 2.68 10.98 5.00
N ASN A 25 3.19 9.99 5.74
CA ASN A 25 4.62 9.74 5.79
C ASN A 25 5.02 9.41 4.35
N ASN A 26 5.55 10.40 3.62
CA ASN A 26 6.02 10.28 2.24
C ASN A 26 7.31 9.45 2.19
N GLU A 27 7.35 8.34 2.93
CA GLU A 27 8.34 7.31 2.73
C GLU A 27 8.17 6.83 1.29
N VAL A 28 9.19 7.11 0.48
CA VAL A 28 9.21 6.68 -0.90
C VAL A 28 9.33 5.16 -0.90
N VAL A 29 8.20 4.47 -1.04
CA VAL A 29 8.18 3.01 -1.24
C VAL A 29 8.72 2.72 -2.64
N LEU A 30 9.96 2.25 -2.69
CA LEU A 30 10.58 1.84 -3.95
C LEU A 30 10.07 0.45 -4.34
N PRO A 31 9.83 0.19 -5.65
CA PRO A 31 9.53 -1.15 -6.12
C PRO A 31 10.62 -2.15 -5.71
N VAL A 32 10.20 -3.30 -5.19
CA VAL A 32 11.13 -4.38 -4.86
C VAL A 32 11.77 -4.91 -6.12
N LYS A 33 13.11 -4.93 -6.13
CA LYS A 33 13.90 -5.50 -7.22
C LYS A 33 14.10 -6.99 -6.96
N ILE A 34 13.62 -7.82 -7.87
CA ILE A 34 13.85 -9.27 -7.85
C ILE A 34 15.07 -9.65 -8.69
N SER A 35 15.71 -10.77 -8.35
CA SER A 35 16.90 -11.26 -9.03
C SER A 35 16.57 -11.94 -10.37
N LYS A 36 17.59 -12.20 -11.20
CA LYS A 36 17.41 -12.98 -12.45
C LYS A 36 16.96 -14.41 -12.17
N ASN A 37 17.42 -15.00 -11.06
CA ASN A 37 17.03 -16.35 -10.64
C ASN A 37 15.57 -16.39 -10.19
N ASP A 38 15.13 -15.36 -9.46
CA ASP A 38 13.72 -15.20 -9.08
C ASP A 38 12.82 -15.19 -10.32
N ILE A 39 13.20 -14.41 -11.34
CA ILE A 39 12.50 -14.34 -12.63
C ILE A 39 12.52 -15.69 -13.35
N ALA A 40 13.59 -16.48 -13.21
CA ALA A 40 13.70 -17.82 -13.78
C ALA A 40 12.85 -18.88 -13.05
N GLY A 41 12.24 -18.52 -11.92
CA GLY A 41 11.29 -19.36 -11.19
C GLY A 41 11.65 -19.60 -9.73
N ASP A 42 12.83 -19.21 -9.27
CA ASP A 42 13.24 -19.40 -7.87
C ASP A 42 12.35 -18.63 -6.89
N ILE A 43 11.66 -17.59 -7.38
CA ILE A 43 10.74 -16.77 -6.59
C ILE A 43 9.63 -17.61 -5.93
N TYR A 44 9.24 -18.74 -6.53
CA TYR A 44 8.22 -19.62 -5.96
C TYR A 44 8.71 -20.48 -4.78
N ASN A 45 9.99 -20.39 -4.41
CA ASN A 45 10.54 -20.98 -3.20
C ASN A 45 10.64 -19.96 -2.05
N HIS A 46 10.23 -18.70 -2.25
CA HIS A 46 10.27 -17.67 -1.22
C HIS A 46 9.28 -17.99 -0.07
N PRO A 47 9.58 -17.63 1.18
CA PRO A 47 8.63 -17.79 2.30
C PRO A 47 7.29 -17.10 2.09
N ASP A 48 7.24 -16.07 1.24
CA ASP A 48 6.04 -15.28 0.95
C ASP A 48 5.21 -15.86 -0.22
N MET A 49 5.57 -17.04 -0.73
CA MET A 49 4.82 -17.71 -1.79
C MET A 49 3.47 -18.20 -1.27
N VAL A 50 2.41 -17.81 -1.96
CA VAL A 50 1.04 -18.25 -1.72
C VAL A 50 0.66 -19.29 -2.77
N GLN A 51 0.29 -20.48 -2.30
CA GLN A 51 -0.24 -21.55 -3.14
C GLN A 51 -1.75 -21.70 -2.91
N SER A 52 -2.51 -21.80 -3.99
CA SER A 52 -3.94 -22.11 -3.95
C SER A 52 -4.29 -23.17 -4.99
N THR A 53 -5.12 -24.13 -4.61
CA THR A 53 -5.63 -25.17 -5.51
C THR A 53 -7.14 -25.09 -5.57
N ASP A 54 -7.67 -24.91 -6.78
CA ASP A 54 -9.11 -24.87 -7.04
C ASP A 54 -9.43 -25.62 -8.35
N ASN A 55 -10.48 -26.45 -8.34
CA ASN A 55 -10.93 -27.26 -9.47
C ASN A 55 -9.80 -28.05 -10.18
N GLY A 56 -8.82 -28.53 -9.42
CA GLY A 56 -7.69 -29.30 -9.95
C GLY A 56 -6.55 -28.47 -10.54
N ASN A 57 -6.67 -27.14 -10.59
CA ASN A 57 -5.61 -26.24 -11.00
C ASN A 57 -4.91 -25.67 -9.76
N THR A 58 -3.58 -25.65 -9.78
CA THR A 58 -2.74 -25.10 -8.72
C THR A 58 -2.09 -23.81 -9.19
N THR A 59 -2.33 -22.75 -8.43
CA THR A 59 -1.81 -21.42 -8.66
C THR A 59 -0.75 -21.08 -7.62
N LEU A 60 0.32 -20.43 -8.06
CA LEU A 60 1.37 -19.86 -7.20
C LEU A 60 1.43 -18.35 -7.44
N ASP A 61 1.45 -17.59 -6.35
CA ASP A 61 1.52 -16.13 -6.37
C ASP A 61 2.58 -15.66 -5.36
N VAL A 62 3.38 -14.68 -5.76
CA VAL A 62 4.35 -14.00 -4.90
C VAL A 62 4.19 -12.51 -5.12
N THR A 63 3.74 -11.80 -4.08
CA THR A 63 3.62 -10.33 -4.10
C THR A 63 4.93 -9.69 -3.65
N THR A 64 5.52 -8.85 -4.49
CA THR A 64 6.78 -8.14 -4.20
C THR A 64 6.55 -6.71 -3.73
N LEU A 65 5.41 -6.12 -4.07
CA LEU A 65 4.98 -4.82 -3.56
C LEU A 65 3.46 -4.81 -3.46
N MET A 66 2.95 -4.20 -2.40
CA MET A 66 1.54 -3.84 -2.24
C MET A 66 1.47 -2.38 -1.83
N SER A 67 0.64 -1.58 -2.51
CA SER A 67 0.39 -0.19 -2.11
C SER A 67 -0.26 -0.15 -0.73
N SER A 68 -0.07 0.94 0.00
CA SER A 68 -0.63 1.13 1.34
C SER A 68 -2.17 1.03 1.37
N ASP A 69 -2.84 1.36 0.27
CA ASP A 69 -4.29 1.24 0.11
C ASP A 69 -4.76 -0.12 -0.44
N GLY A 70 -3.83 -1.04 -0.68
CA GLY A 70 -4.09 -2.41 -1.15
C GLY A 70 -4.57 -2.52 -2.60
N LYS A 71 -4.57 -1.42 -3.37
CA LYS A 71 -5.14 -1.40 -4.73
C LYS A 71 -4.14 -1.78 -5.83
N PHE A 72 -2.85 -1.59 -5.58
CA PHE A 72 -1.80 -1.85 -6.56
C PHE A 72 -0.80 -2.83 -5.99
N GLY A 73 -0.73 -4.00 -6.62
CA GLY A 73 0.26 -5.02 -6.32
C GLY A 73 1.18 -5.26 -7.51
N THR A 74 2.44 -5.61 -7.24
CA THR A 74 3.34 -6.22 -8.24
C THR A 74 3.83 -7.56 -7.72
N GLY A 75 4.20 -8.46 -8.63
CA GLY A 75 4.61 -9.80 -8.25
C GLY A 75 4.82 -10.73 -9.44
N MET A 76 4.93 -12.02 -9.15
CA MET A 76 5.02 -13.08 -10.15
C MET A 76 3.93 -14.12 -9.91
N TYR A 77 3.20 -14.45 -10.96
CA TYR A 77 2.06 -15.36 -10.93
C TYR A 77 2.28 -16.54 -11.88
N ARG A 78 1.98 -17.76 -11.43
CA ARG A 78 1.97 -18.97 -12.27
C ARG A 78 0.72 -19.78 -12.01
N SER A 79 -0.07 -19.99 -13.07
CA SER A 79 -1.18 -20.95 -13.08
C SER A 79 -0.71 -22.27 -13.70
N GLY A 80 -1.24 -23.38 -13.22
CA GLY A 80 -1.02 -24.72 -13.75
C GLY A 80 -2.01 -25.73 -13.22
#